data_AF-A0A958D353-F1
#
_entry.id   AF-A0A958D353-F1
#
_cell.length_a   1.000
_cell.length_b   1.000
_cell.length_c   1.000
_cell.angle_alpha   90.00
_cell.angle_beta   90.00
_cell.angle_gamma   90.00
#
_symmetry.space_group_name_H-M   'P 1'
#
loop_
_entity.id
_entity.type
_entity.pdbx_description
1 polymer ?
#
loop_
_entity_poly.entity_id
_entity_poly.type
_entity_poly.pdbx_seq_one_letter_code
_entity_poly.pdbx_strand_id
1 'polypeptide(L)'
;HTAIITKGTAAALTLAAPTATTHDGVIIDITSTTAAAHTVTATTIGFNAGDAASDVCTFSAAIGNNLRVVAYQGEWYVLNNIGGTLA
;
A
#
# COMPACT_ATOMS: atom_id res chain seq x y z
N HIS A 1 10.50 4.75 -4.59
CA HIS A 1 10.49 3.34 -5.03
C HIS A 1 9.23 3.07 -5.84
N THR A 2 9.32 2.11 -6.76
CA THR A 2 8.20 1.69 -7.62
C THR A 2 8.09 0.17 -7.59
N ALA A 3 6.88 -0.34 -7.39
CA ALA A 3 6.56 -1.76 -7.42
C ALA A 3 5.43 -2.02 -8.42
N ILE A 4 5.63 -3.01 -9.30
CA ILE A 4 4.66 -3.39 -10.31
C ILE A 4 4.17 -4.81 -10.01
N ILE A 5 2.86 -4.97 -9.80
CA ILE A 5 2.24 -6.27 -9.56
C ILE A 5 1.90 -6.88 -10.92
N THR A 6 2.50 -8.05 -11.21
CA THR A 6 2.31 -8.80 -12.47
C THR A 6 1.65 -10.16 -12.27
N LYS A 7 1.35 -10.52 -11.00
CA LYS A 7 0.74 -11.81 -10.67
C LYS A 7 -0.68 -11.86 -11.21
N GLY A 8 -1.00 -12.84 -12.05
CA GLY A 8 -2.35 -12.99 -12.64
C GLY A 8 -3.47 -13.33 -11.66
N THR A 9 -3.15 -13.60 -10.40
CA THR A 9 -4.10 -13.87 -9.30
C THR A 9 -3.79 -13.00 -8.10
N ALA A 10 -4.68 -12.99 -7.10
CA ALA A 10 -4.50 -12.20 -5.88
C ALA A 10 -3.10 -12.41 -5.27
N ALA A 11 -2.43 -11.29 -5.04
CA ALA A 11 -1.14 -11.22 -4.37
C ALA A 11 -1.40 -10.55 -3.03
N ALA A 12 -0.85 -11.11 -1.96
CA ALA A 12 -0.79 -10.46 -0.67
C ALA A 12 0.62 -9.89 -0.50
N LEU A 13 0.71 -8.57 -0.48
CA LEU A 13 1.96 -7.82 -0.31
C LEU A 13 1.96 -7.21 1.08
N THR A 14 3.14 -7.10 1.67
CA THR A 14 3.33 -6.47 2.99
C THR A 14 4.36 -5.36 2.86
N LEU A 15 4.01 -4.18 3.37
CA LEU A 15 4.94 -3.09 3.61
C LEU A 15 5.36 -3.16 5.07
N ALA A 16 6.66 -3.30 5.31
CA ALA A 16 7.20 -3.13 6.65
C ALA A 16 6.94 -1.71 7.16
N ALA A 17 6.77 -1.57 8.47
CA ALA A 17 6.71 -0.25 9.10
C ALA A 17 8.00 0.53 8.79
N PRO A 18 7.92 1.81 8.38
CA PRO A 18 9.10 2.62 8.19
C PRO A 18 9.75 2.92 9.56
N THR A 19 11.06 3.16 9.57
CA THR A 19 11.77 3.59 10.77
C THR A 19 11.69 5.12 10.84
N ALA A 20 11.15 5.65 11.94
CA ALA A 20 10.99 7.09 12.16
C ALA A 20 12.30 7.84 11.93
N THR A 21 12.25 9.01 11.30
CA THR A 21 13.38 9.86 10.87
C THR A 21 14.28 9.25 9.79
N THR A 22 14.46 7.93 9.77
CA THR A 22 15.37 7.25 8.83
C THR A 22 14.75 7.12 7.44
N HIS A 23 13.45 6.79 7.37
CA HIS A 23 12.74 6.60 6.11
C HIS A 23 11.85 7.79 5.74
N ASP A 24 11.92 8.91 6.46
CA ASP A 24 11.06 10.05 6.21
C ASP A 24 11.23 10.58 4.78
N GLY A 25 10.11 10.80 4.09
CA GLY A 25 10.09 11.21 2.69
C GLY A 25 10.24 10.08 1.68
N VAL A 26 10.47 8.84 2.10
CA VAL A 26 10.46 7.68 1.19
C VAL A 26 9.06 7.49 0.62
N ILE A 27 8.94 7.54 -0.71
CA ILE A 27 7.69 7.29 -1.43
C ILE A 27 7.73 5.90 -2.05
N ILE A 28 6.64 5.15 -1.92
CA ILE A 28 6.42 3.88 -2.63
C ILE A 28 5.19 4.03 -3.50
N ASP A 29 5.33 3.70 -4.78
CA ASP A 29 4.25 3.66 -5.77
C ASP A 29 4.03 2.21 -6.22
N ILE A 30 2.86 1.66 -5.92
CA ILE A 30 2.50 0.27 -6.18
C ILE A 30 1.37 0.24 -7.21
N THR A 31 1.63 -0.31 -8.39
CA THR A 31 0.66 -0.37 -9.49
C THR A 31 0.41 -1.80 -9.94
N SER A 32 -0.87 -2.17 -10.17
CA SER A 32 -1.25 -3.47 -10.73
C SER A 32 -1.33 -3.45 -12.26
N THR A 33 -0.76 -4.48 -12.89
CA THR A 33 -0.92 -4.75 -14.34
C THR A 33 -1.96 -5.83 -14.62
N THR A 34 -2.63 -6.34 -13.58
CA THR A 34 -3.53 -7.49 -13.64
C THR A 34 -4.89 -7.17 -13.02
N ALA A 35 -5.95 -7.78 -13.56
CA ALA A 35 -7.32 -7.66 -13.05
C ALA A 35 -7.58 -8.67 -11.91
N ALA A 36 -6.82 -8.55 -10.82
CA ALA A 36 -6.98 -9.38 -9.63
C ALA A 36 -7.04 -8.53 -8.37
N ALA A 37 -7.78 -8.99 -7.36
CA ALA A 37 -7.91 -8.29 -6.08
C ALA A 37 -6.65 -8.51 -5.22
N HIS A 38 -5.62 -7.70 -5.47
CA HIS A 38 -4.38 -7.71 -4.67
C HIS A 38 -4.58 -6.98 -3.35
N THR A 39 -3.86 -7.40 -2.32
CA THR A 39 -3.82 -6.68 -1.04
C THR A 39 -2.42 -6.15 -0.76
N VAL A 40 -2.35 -4.95 -0.20
CA VAL A 40 -1.14 -4.35 0.36
C VAL A 40 -1.42 -4.08 1.83
N THR A 41 -0.66 -4.71 2.71
CA THR A 41 -0.85 -4.60 4.16
C THR A 41 0.30 -3.83 4.81
N ALA A 42 -0.02 -2.87 5.67
CA ALA A 42 0.92 -2.15 6.53
C ALA A 42 0.69 -2.57 7.99
N THR A 43 1.18 -3.76 8.35
CA THR A 43 0.84 -4.41 9.62
C THR A 43 1.19 -3.52 10.83
N THR A 44 0.31 -3.54 11.84
CA THR A 44 0.46 -2.87 13.15
C THR A 44 0.26 -1.35 13.14
N ILE A 45 0.82 -0.63 12.18
CA ILE A 45 0.72 0.84 12.10
C ILE A 45 -0.45 1.31 11.24
N GLY A 46 -0.90 0.43 10.34
CA GLY A 46 -1.91 0.76 9.35
C GLY A 46 -1.45 1.80 8.33
N PHE A 47 -2.39 2.25 7.51
CA PHE A 47 -2.24 3.43 6.68
C PHE A 47 -2.85 4.65 7.37
N ASN A 48 -2.23 5.82 7.21
CA ASN A 48 -2.64 7.08 7.84
C ASN A 48 -2.76 7.01 9.37
N ALA A 49 -1.89 6.24 10.04
CA ALA A 49 -1.94 5.97 11.47
C ALA A 49 -3.31 5.42 11.95
N GLY A 50 -3.96 4.61 11.10
CA GLY A 50 -5.23 3.98 11.43
C GLY A 50 -5.11 2.61 12.11
N ASP A 51 -3.88 2.17 12.43
CA ASP A 51 -3.61 0.88 13.05
C ASP A 51 -4.37 -0.26 12.32
N ALA A 52 -4.92 -1.22 13.06
CA ALA A 52 -5.69 -2.35 12.52
C ALA A 52 -7.05 -1.97 11.90
N ALA A 53 -7.47 -0.70 11.95
CA ALA A 53 -8.73 -0.26 11.33
C ALA A 53 -8.57 0.13 9.86
N SER A 54 -7.33 0.27 9.39
CA SER A 54 -7.02 0.54 7.98
C SER A 54 -5.64 0.03 7.63
N ASP A 55 -5.33 -1.21 7.98
CA ASP A 55 -4.03 -1.84 7.71
C ASP A 55 -3.99 -2.62 6.40
N VAL A 56 -5.13 -2.85 5.75
CA VAL A 56 -5.19 -3.53 4.45
C VAL A 56 -5.77 -2.62 3.38
N CYS A 57 -4.99 -2.33 2.34
CA CYS A 57 -5.50 -1.83 1.08
C CYS A 57 -5.83 -3.00 0.15
N THR A 58 -7.10 -3.22 -0.15
CA THR A 58 -7.55 -4.23 -1.12
C THR A 58 -7.88 -3.57 -2.45
N PHE A 59 -7.13 -3.89 -3.50
CA PHE A 59 -7.43 -3.46 -4.86
C PHE A 59 -8.70 -4.16 -5.36
N SER A 60 -9.50 -3.43 -6.12
CA SER A 60 -10.50 -4.01 -7.00
C SER A 60 -9.82 -4.87 -8.07
N ALA A 61 -10.56 -5.77 -8.72
CA ALA A 61 -10.01 -6.63 -9.76
C ALA A 61 -9.88 -5.89 -11.11
N ALA A 62 -9.06 -4.84 -11.16
CA ALA A 62 -8.86 -4.01 -12.34
C ALA A 62 -7.37 -3.68 -12.58
N ILE A 63 -7.00 -3.61 -13.87
CA ILE A 63 -5.68 -3.16 -14.30
C ILE A 63 -5.56 -1.65 -14.03
N GLY A 64 -4.40 -1.22 -13.55
CA GLY A 64 -4.13 0.19 -13.24
C GLY A 64 -4.51 0.62 -11.83
N ASN A 65 -5.05 -0.28 -11.00
CA ASN A 65 -5.22 0.01 -9.57
C ASN A 65 -3.87 0.32 -8.93
N ASN A 66 -3.90 1.27 -8.01
CA ASN A 66 -2.70 1.92 -7.51
C ASN A 66 -2.81 2.30 -6.03
N LEU A 67 -1.72 2.13 -5.30
CA LEU A 67 -1.51 2.73 -3.99
C LEU A 67 -0.17 3.44 -3.97
N ARG A 68 -0.18 4.72 -3.63
CA ARG A 68 1.02 5.52 -3.41
C ARG A 68 1.06 6.03 -1.99
N VAL A 69 2.16 5.79 -1.29
CA VAL A 69 2.36 6.18 0.11
C VAL A 69 3.69 6.91 0.30
N VAL A 70 3.75 7.74 1.35
CA VAL A 70 4.97 8.37 1.85
C VAL A 70 5.20 7.98 3.30
N ALA A 71 6.44 7.66 3.65
CA ALA A 71 6.84 7.44 5.02
C ALA A 71 7.06 8.78 5.75
N TYR A 72 6.53 8.90 6.96
CA TYR A 72 6.86 10.00 7.87
C TYR A 72 6.71 9.56 9.32
N GLN A 73 7.76 9.75 10.12
CA GLN A 73 7.76 9.50 11.56
C GLN A 73 7.32 8.09 11.98
N GLY A 74 7.63 7.08 11.15
CA GLY A 74 7.28 5.68 11.42
C GLY A 74 5.92 5.24 10.88
N GLU A 75 5.22 6.12 10.15
CA GLU A 75 3.91 5.86 9.57
C GLU A 75 3.92 5.89 8.03
N TRP A 76 2.96 5.20 7.42
CA TRP A 76 2.67 5.31 5.99
C TRP A 76 1.46 6.22 5.76
N TYR A 77 1.67 7.38 5.13
CA TYR A 77 0.59 8.26 4.69
C TYR A 77 0.23 8.04 3.23
N VAL A 78 -1.06 7.92 2.94
CA VAL A 78 -1.57 7.69 1.59
C VAL A 78 -1.56 8.99 0.80
N LEU A 79 -0.82 9.00 -0.30
CA LEU A 79 -0.78 10.11 -1.26
C LEU A 79 -1.79 9.90 -2.40
N ASN A 80 -2.03 8.65 -2.78
CA ASN A 80 -2.97 8.29 -3.84
C ASN A 80 -3.50 6.86 -3.60
N ASN A 81 -4.79 6.66 -3.88
CA ASN A 81 -5.42 5.35 -3.85
C ASN A 81 -6.44 5.28 -4.98
N ILE A 82 -6.15 4.47 -6.00
CA ILE A 82 -7.02 4.27 -7.16
C ILE A 82 -7.54 2.84 -7.11
N GLY A 83 -8.87 2.73 -6.97
CA GLY A 83 -9.56 1.45 -7.00
C GLY A 83 -9.22 0.52 -5.83
N GLY A 84 -8.62 1.02 -4.75
CA GLY A 84 -8.36 0.28 -3.52
C GLY A 84 -9.28 0.71 -2.37
N THR A 85 -9.63 -0.24 -1.50
CA THR A 85 -10.35 0.02 -0.24
C THR A 85 -9.42 -0.20 0.93
N LEU A 86 -9.34 0.77 1.85
CA LEU A 86 -8.64 0.64 3.12
C LEU A 86 -9.63 0.12 4.16
N ALA A 87 -9.26 -0.96 4.86
CA ALA A 87 -10.02 -1.57 5.94
C ALA A 87 -9.08 -2.31 6.90
#